data_AF-A0A6L6F2Z4-F1
#
_entry.id   AF-A0A6L6F2Z4-F1
#
_cell.length_a   1.000
_cell.length_b   1.000
_cell.length_c   1.000
_cell.angle_alpha   90.00
_cell.angle_beta   90.00
_cell.angle_gamma   90.00
#
_symmetry.space_group_name_H-M   'P 1'
#
loop_
_entity.id
_entity.type
_entity.pdbx_description
1 polymer ?
#
loop_
_entity_poly.entity_id
_entity_poly.type
_entity_poly.pdbx_seq_one_letter_code
_entity_poly.pdbx_strand_id
1 'polypeptide(L)'
;MIELGLEPKPTPLALLLLGKDADPDSEKGVECPGSLPEASDPGLVARALAAKARLGERVFILGHHYQRNEVIAFADVTGDSFKLAQQAAAHPNAEYIVFCGVHFMAESADILTADNQQVVLPDMAAGCSMADMAAINQVEACWDVLKAAGIADVTVPVTYMNSTAAIKSFTGRNGGTVCTSSNAKQSLQWAFAQGEKVLFLPDQHLGRNTAVLELGLSLDDCVLFNPLLPNGGLTVE
;
A
#
# COMPACT_ATOMS: atom_id res chain seq x y z
N MET A 1 32.14 52.36 23.44
CA MET A 1 30.85 51.65 23.31
C MET A 1 30.84 51.00 21.93
N ILE A 2 30.98 49.68 21.85
CA ILE A 2 30.86 48.94 20.60
C ILE A 2 29.63 48.06 20.78
N GLU A 3 28.57 48.37 20.02
CA GLU A 3 27.33 47.59 19.98
C GLU A 3 27.62 46.22 19.34
N LEU A 4 27.41 45.15 20.10
CA LEU A 4 27.23 43.79 19.59
C LEU A 4 25.77 43.69 19.10
N GLY A 5 25.57 43.59 17.79
CA GLY A 5 24.23 43.46 17.22
C GLY A 5 24.26 42.85 15.82
N LEU A 6 24.26 41.51 15.77
CA LEU A 6 23.81 40.75 14.60
C LEU A 6 23.27 39.42 15.13
N GLU A 7 22.00 39.43 15.54
CA GLU A 7 21.26 38.18 15.70
C GLU A 7 21.20 37.49 14.33
N PRO A 8 21.61 36.21 14.23
CA PRO A 8 21.57 35.49 12.96
C PRO A 8 20.12 35.33 12.51
N LYS A 9 19.81 35.81 11.30
CA LYS A 9 18.51 35.58 10.69
C LYS A 9 18.37 34.08 10.38
N PRO A 10 17.29 33.42 10.82
CA PRO A 10 17.09 32.00 10.55
C PRO A 10 16.99 31.78 9.04
N THR A 11 17.68 30.75 8.56
CA THR A 11 17.64 30.36 7.15
C THR A 11 16.35 29.61 6.83
N PRO A 12 15.84 29.68 5.60
CA PRO A 12 14.63 28.97 5.19
C PRO A 12 14.69 27.46 5.52
N LEU A 13 15.86 26.84 5.37
CA LEU A 13 16.08 25.43 5.72
C LEU A 13 15.91 25.16 7.22
N ALA A 14 16.33 26.09 8.08
CA ALA A 14 16.15 25.97 9.53
C ALA A 14 14.67 26.15 9.93
N LEU A 15 13.92 27.00 9.23
CA LEU A 15 12.48 27.17 9.44
C LEU A 15 11.69 25.96 8.92
N LEU A 16 12.13 25.35 7.81
CA LEU A 16 11.56 24.12 7.25
C LEU A 16 11.73 22.92 8.20
N LEU A 17 12.94 22.72 8.75
CA LEU A 17 13.23 21.67 9.75
C LEU A 17 12.45 21.86 11.06
N LEU A 18 12.04 23.09 11.35
CA LEU A 18 11.22 23.44 12.52
C LEU A 18 9.71 23.44 12.21
N GLY A 19 9.30 23.07 11.00
CA GLY A 19 7.89 23.01 10.57
C GLY A 19 7.19 24.38 10.54
N LYS A 20 7.96 25.47 10.38
CA LYS A 20 7.44 26.85 10.43
C LYS A 20 7.26 27.51 9.06
N ASP A 21 7.79 26.91 8.00
CA ASP A 21 7.54 27.30 6.61
C ASP A 21 7.21 26.06 5.77
N ALA A 22 6.40 26.27 4.73
CA ALA A 22 5.95 25.25 3.77
C ALA A 22 7.04 24.92 2.74
N ASP A 23 7.19 23.64 2.42
CA ASP A 23 8.00 23.21 1.28
C ASP A 23 7.19 23.47 0.00
N PRO A 24 7.62 24.38 -0.90
CA PRO A 24 6.89 24.66 -2.13
C PRO A 24 6.81 23.46 -3.09
N ASP A 25 7.63 22.41 -2.86
CA ASP A 25 7.63 21.17 -3.64
C ASP A 25 6.77 20.05 -3.00
N SER A 26 6.11 20.32 -1.87
CA SER A 26 5.14 19.42 -1.23
C SER A 26 3.87 19.23 -2.07
N GLU A 27 3.37 18.00 -2.20
CA GLU A 27 2.15 17.72 -2.95
C GLU A 27 0.93 18.47 -2.38
N LYS A 28 0.08 18.99 -3.29
CA LYS A 28 -1.12 19.74 -2.89
C LYS A 28 -2.10 18.82 -2.14
N GLY A 29 -2.28 19.09 -0.85
CA GLY A 29 -3.22 18.38 0.03
C GLY A 29 -2.60 17.88 1.33
N VAL A 30 -1.28 17.99 1.51
CA VAL A 30 -0.53 17.44 2.65
C VAL A 30 -0.27 18.48 3.75
N GLU A 31 -0.77 19.71 3.60
CA GLU A 31 -0.60 20.77 4.60
C GLU A 31 -1.88 21.01 5.40
N CYS A 32 -1.84 20.67 6.68
CA CYS A 32 -2.67 21.31 7.70
C CYS A 32 -1.90 22.55 8.19
N PRO A 33 -2.20 23.78 7.71
CA PRO A 33 -1.51 24.96 8.20
C PRO A 33 -1.76 25.13 9.70
N GLY A 34 -0.69 25.03 10.49
CA GLY A 34 -0.70 25.13 11.95
C GLY A 34 -0.08 23.93 12.64
N SER A 35 0.05 24.01 13.97
CA SER A 35 0.35 22.84 14.79
C SER A 35 -0.78 21.82 14.63
N LEU A 36 -0.43 20.55 14.39
CA LEU A 36 -1.41 19.47 14.42
C LEU A 36 -2.20 19.57 15.74
N PRO A 37 -3.54 19.59 15.68
CA PRO A 37 -4.34 19.60 16.90
C PRO A 37 -4.04 18.37 17.73
N GLU A 38 -4.25 18.49 19.04
CA GLU A 38 -4.04 17.39 19.96
C GLU A 38 -4.82 16.15 19.50
N ALA A 39 -4.19 15.00 19.73
CA ALA A 39 -4.85 13.71 19.63
C ALA A 39 -6.19 13.78 20.38
N SER A 40 -7.28 13.42 19.70
CA SER A 40 -8.64 13.42 20.24
C SER A 40 -9.19 14.81 20.65
N ASP A 41 -8.76 15.89 19.98
CA ASP A 41 -9.36 17.22 20.16
C ASP A 41 -10.91 17.15 20.16
N PRO A 42 -11.59 17.59 21.24
CA PRO A 42 -13.04 17.44 21.37
C PRO A 42 -13.83 18.13 20.25
N GLY A 43 -13.30 19.22 19.68
CA GLY A 43 -13.90 19.93 18.56
C GLY A 43 -13.84 19.12 17.27
N LEU A 44 -12.70 18.49 16.97
CA LEU A 44 -12.56 17.57 15.84
C LEU A 44 -13.45 16.33 15.99
N VAL A 45 -13.49 15.74 17.19
CA VAL A 45 -14.35 14.58 17.49
C VAL A 45 -15.82 14.94 17.25
N ALA A 46 -16.29 16.06 17.79
CA ALA A 46 -17.66 16.52 17.60
C ALA A 46 -18.00 16.77 16.12
N ARG A 47 -17.06 17.36 15.35
CA ARG A 47 -17.23 17.59 13.90
C ARG A 47 -17.31 16.29 13.12
N ALA A 48 -16.43 15.32 13.41
CA ALA A 48 -16.43 14.02 12.74
C ALA A 48 -17.74 13.25 13.01
N LEU A 49 -18.20 13.22 14.27
CA LEU A 49 -19.48 12.59 14.63
C LEU A 49 -20.67 13.27 13.94
N ALA A 50 -20.71 14.60 13.91
CA ALA A 50 -21.78 15.34 13.23
C ALA A 50 -21.78 15.09 11.71
N ALA A 51 -20.60 15.02 11.08
CA ALA A 51 -20.47 14.70 9.67
C ALA A 51 -20.93 13.27 9.36
N LYS A 52 -20.50 12.28 10.15
CA LYS A 52 -20.93 10.88 10.03
C LYS A 52 -22.45 10.76 10.18
N ALA A 53 -23.02 11.39 11.20
CA ALA A 53 -24.47 11.38 11.43
C ALA A 53 -25.27 12.02 10.28
N ARG A 54 -24.76 13.10 9.68
CA ARG A 54 -25.39 13.77 8.54
C ARG A 54 -25.36 12.92 7.26
N LEU A 55 -24.30 12.15 7.06
CA LEU A 55 -24.17 11.25 5.91
C LEU A 55 -24.96 9.95 6.10
N GLY A 56 -25.15 9.50 7.35
CA GLY A 56 -25.92 8.30 7.67
C GLY A 56 -25.36 7.08 6.95
N GLU A 57 -26.23 6.29 6.32
CA GLU A 57 -25.85 5.08 5.58
C GLU A 57 -25.05 5.34 4.29
N ARG A 58 -24.95 6.61 3.85
CA ARG A 58 -24.15 6.99 2.67
C ARG A 58 -22.65 6.96 2.94
N VAL A 59 -22.22 6.87 4.19
CA VAL A 59 -20.80 6.78 4.56
C VAL A 59 -20.51 5.48 5.30
N PHE A 60 -19.40 4.84 4.95
CA PHE A 60 -18.89 3.66 5.63
C PHE A 60 -17.39 3.84 5.89
N ILE A 61 -16.98 3.73 7.16
CA ILE A 61 -15.62 4.01 7.61
C ILE A 61 -14.91 2.71 7.95
N LEU A 62 -13.81 2.44 7.24
CA LEU A 62 -12.98 1.25 7.39
C LEU A 62 -11.73 1.59 8.20
N GLY A 63 -11.45 0.84 9.26
CA GLY A 63 -10.29 1.06 10.12
C GLY A 63 -9.30 -0.12 10.13
N HIS A 64 -8.08 0.09 9.64
CA HIS A 64 -7.04 -0.93 9.74
C HIS A 64 -6.55 -1.10 11.19
N HIS A 65 -6.18 -2.31 11.60
CA HIS A 65 -5.75 -2.63 12.96
C HIS A 65 -4.56 -1.81 13.51
N TYR A 66 -3.79 -1.17 12.63
CA TYR A 66 -2.65 -0.31 13.02
C TYR A 66 -3.01 1.16 13.20
N GLN A 67 -4.28 1.54 13.03
CA GLN A 67 -4.73 2.90 13.27
C GLN A 67 -4.75 3.22 14.77
N ARG A 68 -4.61 4.51 15.09
CA ARG A 68 -4.73 5.01 16.46
C ARG A 68 -6.15 4.79 16.97
N ASN A 69 -6.29 4.58 18.28
CA ASN A 69 -7.59 4.36 18.93
C ASN A 69 -8.59 5.48 18.63
N GLU A 70 -8.12 6.72 18.57
CA GLU A 70 -8.92 7.90 18.22
C GLU A 70 -9.50 7.86 16.81
N VAL A 71 -8.81 7.22 15.86
CA VAL A 71 -9.31 7.01 14.49
C VAL A 71 -10.26 5.82 14.47
N ILE A 72 -9.89 4.72 15.12
CA ILE A 72 -10.71 3.50 15.22
C ILE A 72 -12.06 3.77 15.88
N ALA A 73 -12.15 4.73 16.79
CA ALA A 73 -13.41 5.14 17.42
C ALA A 73 -14.50 5.56 16.41
N PHE A 74 -14.12 5.95 15.19
CA PHE A 74 -15.05 6.32 14.12
C PHE A 74 -15.33 5.18 13.13
N ALA A 75 -14.54 4.10 13.14
CA ALA A 75 -14.67 3.02 12.18
C ALA A 75 -15.95 2.20 12.39
N ASP A 76 -16.63 1.87 11.30
CA ASP A 76 -17.78 0.96 11.30
C ASP A 76 -17.32 -0.50 11.35
N VAL A 77 -16.19 -0.79 10.69
CA VAL A 77 -15.56 -2.11 10.70
C VAL A 77 -14.04 -1.99 10.84
N THR A 78 -13.46 -2.91 11.59
CA THR A 78 -12.01 -3.08 11.72
C THR A 78 -11.54 -4.41 11.14
N GLY A 79 -10.33 -4.43 10.58
CA GLY A 79 -9.82 -5.61 9.86
C GLY A 79 -8.41 -5.46 9.32
N ASP A 80 -7.93 -6.55 8.73
CA ASP A 80 -6.79 -6.57 7.81
C ASP A 80 -7.18 -6.04 6.42
N SER A 81 -6.20 -5.86 5.55
CA SER A 81 -6.40 -5.29 4.20
C SER A 81 -7.46 -6.04 3.38
N PHE A 82 -7.47 -7.37 3.45
CA PHE A 82 -8.35 -8.19 2.62
C PHE A 82 -9.80 -8.14 3.11
N LYS A 83 -10.00 -8.30 4.42
CA LYS A 83 -11.32 -8.15 5.03
C LYS A 83 -11.89 -6.77 4.74
N LEU A 84 -11.11 -5.70 4.89
CA LEU A 84 -11.60 -4.34 4.67
C LEU A 84 -12.00 -4.10 3.22
N ALA A 85 -11.24 -4.60 2.24
CA ALA A 85 -11.59 -4.49 0.82
C ALA A 85 -12.91 -5.25 0.51
N GLN A 86 -13.10 -6.45 1.07
CA GLN A 86 -14.37 -7.19 0.93
C GLN A 86 -15.54 -6.45 1.59
N GLN A 87 -15.32 -5.81 2.74
CA GLN A 87 -16.35 -5.05 3.43
C GLN A 87 -16.76 -3.81 2.65
N ALA A 88 -15.83 -3.13 1.97
CA ALA A 88 -16.15 -2.03 1.07
C ALA A 88 -17.18 -2.46 -0.01
N ALA A 89 -16.90 -3.58 -0.68
CA ALA A 89 -17.76 -4.14 -1.73
C ALA A 89 -19.10 -4.67 -1.18
N ALA A 90 -19.13 -5.16 0.06
CA ALA A 90 -20.34 -5.69 0.69
C ALA A 90 -21.35 -4.62 1.14
N HIS A 91 -21.01 -3.32 1.01
CA HIS A 91 -21.86 -2.19 1.39
C HIS A 91 -22.17 -1.28 0.20
N PRO A 92 -22.88 -1.76 -0.85
CA PRO A 92 -23.06 -1.02 -2.11
C PRO A 92 -23.90 0.27 -1.98
N ASN A 93 -24.63 0.43 -0.87
CA ASN A 93 -25.41 1.64 -0.57
C ASN A 93 -24.56 2.78 0.01
N ALA A 94 -23.33 2.49 0.47
CA ALA A 94 -22.42 3.50 0.94
C ALA A 94 -21.75 4.19 -0.25
N GLU A 95 -22.18 5.43 -0.53
CA GLU A 95 -21.60 6.29 -1.56
C GLU A 95 -20.16 6.70 -1.26
N TYR A 96 -19.80 6.80 0.03
CA TYR A 96 -18.46 7.19 0.48
C TYR A 96 -17.86 6.11 1.37
N ILE A 97 -16.74 5.53 0.92
CA ILE A 97 -15.94 4.60 1.71
C ILE A 97 -14.72 5.35 2.23
N VAL A 98 -14.71 5.72 3.50
CA VAL A 98 -13.55 6.37 4.11
C VAL A 98 -12.58 5.30 4.61
N PHE A 99 -11.42 5.19 3.97
CA PHE A 99 -10.44 4.17 4.28
C PHE A 99 -9.36 4.72 5.22
N CYS A 100 -9.49 4.46 6.52
CA CYS A 100 -8.48 4.76 7.52
C CYS A 100 -7.38 3.69 7.49
N GLY A 101 -6.47 3.81 6.53
CA GLY A 101 -5.40 2.86 6.27
C GLY A 101 -4.27 3.53 5.47
N VAL A 102 -3.70 2.79 4.52
CA VAL A 102 -2.64 3.26 3.63
C VAL A 102 -3.07 3.11 2.17
N HIS A 103 -2.34 3.77 1.27
CA HIS A 103 -2.73 3.98 -0.12
C HIS A 103 -3.11 2.69 -0.87
N PHE A 104 -2.26 1.67 -0.86
CA PHE A 104 -2.56 0.42 -1.57
C PHE A 104 -3.82 -0.30 -1.04
N MET A 105 -4.17 -0.10 0.23
CA MET A 105 -5.37 -0.70 0.82
C MET A 105 -6.62 0.01 0.30
N ALA A 106 -6.58 1.34 0.22
CA ALA A 106 -7.65 2.14 -0.37
C ALA A 106 -7.83 1.81 -1.85
N GLU A 107 -6.74 1.72 -2.63
CA GLU A 107 -6.79 1.25 -4.03
C GLU A 107 -7.46 -0.13 -4.15
N SER A 108 -7.18 -1.04 -3.22
CA SER A 108 -7.75 -2.39 -3.25
C SER A 108 -9.24 -2.39 -2.92
N ALA A 109 -9.70 -1.49 -2.06
CA ALA A 109 -11.13 -1.29 -1.84
C ALA A 109 -11.79 -0.70 -3.10
N ASP A 110 -11.17 0.29 -3.72
CA ASP A 110 -11.66 0.97 -4.92
C ASP A 110 -11.84 0.00 -6.10
N ILE A 111 -10.89 -0.92 -6.29
CA ILE A 111 -10.95 -1.98 -7.30
C ILE A 111 -12.19 -2.90 -7.11
N LEU A 112 -12.66 -3.11 -5.88
CA LEU A 112 -13.75 -4.04 -5.58
C LEU A 112 -15.11 -3.36 -5.42
N THR A 113 -15.14 -2.05 -5.16
CA THR A 113 -16.38 -1.29 -5.01
C THR A 113 -17.06 -1.01 -6.35
N ALA A 114 -18.35 -0.66 -6.29
CA ALA A 114 -19.12 -0.30 -7.48
C ALA A 114 -18.86 1.14 -7.93
N ASP A 115 -19.11 1.45 -9.22
CA ASP A 115 -18.86 2.77 -9.84
C ASP A 115 -19.53 3.96 -9.13
N ASN A 116 -20.60 3.72 -8.36
CA ASN A 116 -21.32 4.74 -7.60
C ASN A 116 -20.70 5.03 -6.23
N GLN A 117 -19.66 4.29 -5.82
CA GLN A 117 -18.96 4.45 -4.55
C GLN A 117 -17.67 5.23 -4.77
N GLN A 118 -17.33 6.09 -3.81
CA GLN A 118 -16.09 6.86 -3.79
C GLN A 118 -15.24 6.42 -2.62
N VAL A 119 -14.08 5.82 -2.90
CA VAL A 119 -13.10 5.50 -1.86
C VAL A 119 -12.26 6.74 -1.56
N VAL A 120 -12.28 7.16 -0.29
CA VAL A 120 -11.60 8.35 0.21
C VAL A 120 -10.50 7.91 1.17
N LEU A 121 -9.24 8.17 0.80
CA LEU A 121 -8.10 8.07 1.70
C LEU A 121 -7.87 9.43 2.37
N PRO A 122 -7.97 9.55 3.71
CA PRO A 122 -7.85 10.84 4.38
C PRO A 122 -6.50 11.55 4.19
N ASP A 123 -5.43 10.77 3.96
CA ASP A 123 -4.08 11.28 3.75
C ASP A 123 -3.39 10.47 2.64
N MET A 124 -3.14 11.11 1.49
CA MET A 124 -2.48 10.48 0.36
C MET A 124 -1.02 10.12 0.64
N ALA A 125 -0.38 10.76 1.63
CA ALA A 125 0.97 10.44 2.06
C ALA A 125 1.03 9.19 2.96
N ALA A 126 -0.12 8.60 3.32
CA ALA A 126 -0.19 7.34 4.07
C ALA A 126 0.27 6.16 3.18
N GLY A 127 1.59 6.01 3.04
CA GLY A 127 2.24 4.99 2.22
C GLY A 127 2.54 3.69 2.96
N CYS A 128 3.11 2.74 2.23
CA CYS A 128 3.64 1.50 2.79
C CYS A 128 4.98 1.20 2.14
N SER A 129 6.06 1.28 2.91
CA SER A 129 7.42 1.03 2.43
C SER A 129 7.58 -0.33 1.74
N MET A 130 6.80 -1.33 2.12
CA MET A 130 6.78 -2.64 1.47
C MET A 130 6.13 -2.61 0.08
N ALA A 131 5.02 -1.86 -0.08
CA ALA A 131 4.41 -1.68 -1.40
C ALA A 131 5.35 -0.91 -2.35
N ASP A 132 6.17 -0.03 -1.79
CA ASP A 132 7.15 0.77 -2.54
C ASP A 132 8.45 0.02 -2.86
N MET A 133 8.62 -1.23 -2.39
CA MET A 133 9.79 -2.06 -2.71
C MET A 133 9.84 -2.48 -4.19
N ALA A 134 8.71 -2.42 -4.90
CA ALA A 134 8.63 -2.69 -6.32
C ALA A 134 7.87 -1.58 -7.04
N ALA A 135 8.47 -1.05 -8.10
CA ALA A 135 7.80 -0.16 -9.03
C ALA A 135 7.36 -0.91 -10.29
N ILE A 136 6.24 -0.51 -10.88
CA ILE A 136 5.66 -1.21 -12.05
C ILE A 136 6.65 -1.37 -13.21
N ASN A 137 7.46 -0.34 -13.49
CA ASN A 137 8.48 -0.38 -14.53
C ASN A 137 9.57 -1.43 -14.24
N GLN A 138 9.93 -1.66 -12.98
CA GLN A 138 10.88 -2.70 -12.58
C GLN A 138 10.28 -4.10 -12.76
N VAL A 139 8.99 -4.26 -12.46
CA VAL A 139 8.26 -5.53 -12.64
C VAL A 139 8.11 -5.86 -14.13
N GLU A 140 7.79 -4.88 -14.97
CA GLU A 140 7.73 -5.05 -16.43
C GLU A 140 9.09 -5.40 -17.01
N ALA A 141 10.17 -4.74 -16.57
CA ALA A 141 11.53 -5.06 -16.97
C ALA A 141 11.94 -6.48 -16.52
N CYS A 142 11.58 -6.89 -15.31
CA CYS A 142 11.77 -8.27 -14.85
C CYS A 142 11.06 -9.27 -15.76
N TRP A 143 9.80 -8.99 -16.12
CA TRP A 143 9.03 -9.83 -17.03
C TRP A 143 9.65 -9.93 -18.43
N ASP A 144 10.21 -8.84 -18.94
CA ASP A 144 10.97 -8.85 -20.21
C ASP A 144 12.20 -9.75 -20.16
N VAL A 145 12.91 -9.78 -19.02
CA VAL A 145 14.02 -10.72 -18.80
C VAL A 145 13.51 -12.17 -18.82
N LEU A 146 12.40 -12.48 -18.16
CA LEU A 146 11.80 -13.82 -18.16
C LEU A 146 11.36 -14.25 -19.57
N LYS A 147 10.82 -13.32 -20.37
CA LYS A 147 10.46 -13.56 -21.77
C LYS A 147 11.70 -13.84 -22.62
N ALA A 148 12.76 -13.05 -22.45
CA ALA A 148 14.02 -13.26 -23.17
C ALA A 148 14.68 -14.60 -22.84
N ALA A 149 14.53 -15.07 -21.59
CA ALA A 149 14.96 -16.39 -21.16
C ALA A 149 14.02 -17.53 -21.61
N GLY A 150 12.86 -17.22 -22.20
CA GLY A 150 11.91 -18.23 -22.68
C GLY A 150 11.11 -18.93 -21.58
N ILE A 151 11.04 -18.35 -20.37
CA ILE A 151 10.37 -18.96 -19.20
C ILE A 151 9.13 -18.21 -18.72
N ALA A 152 8.79 -17.07 -19.35
CA ALA A 152 7.60 -16.29 -18.96
C ALA A 152 6.31 -17.10 -19.09
N ASP A 153 6.16 -17.92 -20.14
CA ASP A 153 4.94 -18.70 -20.40
C ASP A 153 4.67 -19.80 -19.36
N VAL A 154 5.71 -20.22 -18.63
CA VAL A 154 5.62 -21.20 -17.53
C VAL A 154 5.73 -20.54 -16.15
N THR A 155 5.81 -19.20 -16.09
CA THR A 155 5.93 -18.45 -14.84
C THR A 155 4.60 -17.79 -14.49
N VAL A 156 4.14 -18.00 -13.25
CA VAL A 156 2.90 -17.39 -12.75
C VAL A 156 3.25 -16.28 -11.76
N PRO A 157 2.85 -15.02 -11.99
CA PRO A 157 3.11 -13.96 -11.03
C PRO A 157 2.17 -14.07 -9.83
N VAL A 158 2.72 -13.92 -8.63
CA VAL A 158 1.96 -13.85 -7.37
C VAL A 158 2.41 -12.60 -6.64
N THR A 159 1.53 -11.61 -6.51
CA THR A 159 1.85 -10.38 -5.78
C THR A 159 1.21 -10.38 -4.41
N TYR A 160 1.95 -9.95 -3.39
CA TYR A 160 1.38 -9.69 -2.08
C TYR A 160 0.44 -8.48 -2.15
N MET A 161 -0.61 -8.49 -1.32
CA MET A 161 -1.61 -7.43 -1.21
C MET A 161 -0.98 -6.05 -1.02
N ASN A 162 0.16 -5.99 -0.32
CA ASN A 162 1.01 -4.83 -0.14
C ASN A 162 1.80 -4.53 -1.43
N SER A 163 1.09 -4.13 -2.48
CA SER A 163 1.60 -3.73 -3.79
C SER A 163 0.66 -2.71 -4.42
N THR A 164 1.14 -1.90 -5.35
CA THR A 164 0.30 -0.89 -6.03
C THR A 164 -0.79 -1.52 -6.90
N ALA A 165 -1.86 -0.77 -7.21
CA ALA A 165 -2.87 -1.17 -8.19
C ALA A 165 -2.26 -1.52 -9.56
N ALA A 166 -1.20 -0.81 -9.98
CA ALA A 166 -0.49 -1.10 -11.22
C ALA A 166 0.15 -2.50 -11.21
N ILE A 167 0.77 -2.90 -10.10
CA ILE A 167 1.32 -4.25 -9.94
C ILE A 167 0.21 -5.30 -9.90
N LYS A 168 -0.90 -5.03 -9.20
CA LYS A 168 -2.06 -5.94 -9.20
C LYS A 168 -2.62 -6.15 -10.61
N SER A 169 -2.71 -5.07 -11.40
CA SER A 169 -3.11 -5.12 -12.82
C SER A 169 -2.12 -5.93 -13.66
N PHE A 170 -0.82 -5.72 -13.46
CA PHE A 170 0.24 -6.52 -14.09
C PHE A 170 0.10 -8.01 -13.75
N THR A 171 -0.15 -8.34 -12.49
CA THR A 171 -0.29 -9.73 -12.05
C THR A 171 -1.52 -10.36 -12.70
N GLY A 172 -2.67 -9.67 -12.68
CA GLY A 172 -3.91 -10.18 -13.28
C GLY A 172 -3.82 -10.38 -14.79
N ARG A 173 -3.25 -9.42 -15.54
CA ARG A 173 -3.12 -9.53 -17.01
C ARG A 173 -2.16 -10.63 -17.47
N ASN A 174 -1.25 -11.07 -16.59
CA ASN A 174 -0.32 -12.17 -16.84
C ASN A 174 -0.77 -13.49 -16.16
N GLY A 175 -2.07 -13.64 -15.88
CA GLY A 175 -2.65 -14.90 -15.38
C GLY A 175 -2.28 -15.24 -13.93
N GLY A 176 -1.83 -14.25 -13.16
CA GLY A 176 -1.42 -14.41 -11.77
C GLY A 176 -2.52 -14.19 -10.74
N THR A 177 -2.12 -14.12 -9.46
CA THR A 177 -3.04 -13.86 -8.34
C THR A 177 -2.44 -12.93 -7.29
N VAL A 178 -3.32 -12.28 -6.51
CA VAL A 178 -2.94 -11.49 -5.34
C VAL A 178 -3.08 -12.35 -4.09
N CYS A 179 -2.08 -12.35 -3.21
CA CYS A 179 -2.13 -13.07 -1.94
C CYS A 179 -2.05 -12.14 -0.74
N THR A 180 -2.38 -12.64 0.45
CA THR A 180 -2.06 -12.07 1.75
C THR A 180 -1.09 -12.99 2.49
N SER A 181 -0.58 -12.58 3.66
CA SER A 181 0.18 -13.47 4.53
C SER A 181 -0.64 -14.67 5.01
N SER A 182 -1.95 -14.49 5.19
CA SER A 182 -2.88 -15.54 5.64
C SER A 182 -3.25 -16.57 4.57
N ASN A 183 -3.02 -16.29 3.29
CA ASN A 183 -3.34 -17.22 2.19
C ASN A 183 -2.18 -17.46 1.20
N ALA A 184 -0.94 -17.07 1.57
CA ALA A 184 0.23 -17.18 0.71
C ALA A 184 0.48 -18.62 0.25
N LYS A 185 0.35 -19.60 1.16
CA LYS A 185 0.51 -21.02 0.86
C LYS A 185 -0.47 -21.49 -0.22
N GLN A 186 -1.76 -21.19 -0.04
CA GLN A 186 -2.81 -21.59 -0.98
C GLN A 186 -2.61 -20.92 -2.34
N SER A 187 -2.19 -19.64 -2.35
CA SER A 187 -1.92 -18.87 -3.57
C SER A 187 -0.73 -19.45 -4.33
N LEU A 188 0.35 -19.82 -3.65
CA LEU A 188 1.51 -20.47 -4.27
C LEU A 188 1.18 -21.87 -4.78
N GLN A 189 0.43 -22.68 -4.03
CA GLN A 189 -0.02 -24.00 -4.49
C GLN A 189 -0.86 -23.91 -5.76
N TRP A 190 -1.78 -22.92 -5.81
CA TRP A 190 -2.56 -22.65 -7.01
C TRP A 190 -1.65 -22.24 -8.17
N ALA A 191 -0.68 -21.35 -7.94
CA ALA A 191 0.23 -20.86 -8.97
C ALA A 191 1.08 -21.99 -9.56
N PHE A 192 1.66 -22.87 -8.72
CA PHE A 192 2.39 -24.06 -9.18
C PHE A 192 1.52 -25.12 -9.88
N ALA A 193 0.20 -25.05 -9.72
CA ALA A 193 -0.73 -25.87 -10.49
C ALA A 193 -1.05 -25.26 -11.88
N GLN A 194 -0.77 -23.96 -12.09
CA GLN A 194 -0.96 -23.29 -13.38
C GLN A 194 0.33 -23.23 -14.22
N GLY A 195 1.50 -23.25 -13.58
CA GLY A 195 2.80 -23.16 -14.25
C GLY A 195 3.94 -23.78 -13.44
N GLU A 196 5.13 -23.81 -14.02
CA GLU A 196 6.30 -24.45 -13.42
C GLU A 196 7.08 -23.53 -12.46
N LYS A 197 6.95 -22.22 -12.64
CA LYS A 197 7.68 -21.20 -11.87
C LYS A 197 6.72 -20.16 -11.30
N VAL A 198 7.15 -19.49 -10.24
CA VAL A 198 6.41 -18.38 -9.63
C VAL A 198 7.30 -17.14 -9.54
N LEU A 199 6.79 -16.00 -10.02
CA LEU A 199 7.37 -14.69 -9.72
C LEU A 199 6.64 -14.12 -8.50
N PHE A 200 7.26 -14.20 -7.32
CA PHE A 200 6.69 -13.65 -6.08
C PHE A 200 7.24 -12.25 -5.80
N LEU A 201 6.36 -11.29 -5.51
CA LEU A 201 6.74 -9.90 -5.25
C LEU A 201 5.77 -9.20 -4.27
N PRO A 202 6.16 -8.07 -3.65
CA PRO A 202 7.53 -7.57 -3.53
C PRO A 202 8.29 -8.18 -2.35
N ASP A 203 7.60 -8.83 -1.41
CA ASP A 203 8.20 -9.36 -0.18
C ASP A 203 8.87 -10.71 -0.42
N GLN A 204 10.19 -10.68 -0.63
CA GLN A 204 11.00 -11.89 -0.79
C GLN A 204 10.88 -12.86 0.40
N HIS A 205 10.66 -12.36 1.62
CA HIS A 205 10.64 -13.17 2.82
C HIS A 205 9.33 -13.93 2.94
N LEU A 206 8.19 -13.30 2.63
CA LEU A 206 6.92 -14.00 2.57
C LEU A 206 6.97 -15.14 1.53
N GLY A 207 7.40 -14.84 0.31
CA GLY A 207 7.49 -15.83 -0.76
C GLY A 207 8.43 -16.98 -0.42
N ARG A 208 9.67 -16.66 0.01
CA ARG A 208 10.70 -17.64 0.34
C ARG A 208 10.35 -18.49 1.55
N ASN A 209 9.83 -17.88 2.62
CA ASN A 209 9.48 -18.63 3.84
C ASN A 209 8.32 -19.59 3.56
N THR A 210 7.29 -19.16 2.84
CA THR A 210 6.18 -20.05 2.49
C THR A 210 6.64 -21.18 1.56
N ALA A 211 7.46 -20.88 0.54
CA ALA A 211 8.00 -21.91 -0.35
C ALA A 211 8.82 -22.98 0.42
N VAL A 212 9.70 -22.55 1.32
CA VAL A 212 10.64 -23.46 2.00
C VAL A 212 9.99 -24.18 3.17
N LEU A 213 9.34 -23.42 4.06
CA LEU A 213 8.82 -23.97 5.32
C LEU A 213 7.47 -24.68 5.15
N GLU A 214 6.68 -24.30 4.13
CA GLU A 214 5.30 -24.79 3.99
C GLU A 214 5.05 -25.64 2.74
N LEU A 215 5.89 -25.52 1.70
CA LEU A 215 5.80 -26.29 0.46
C LEU A 215 6.97 -27.25 0.24
N GLY A 216 8.01 -27.20 1.08
CA GLY A 216 9.14 -28.13 1.05
C GLY A 216 10.16 -27.88 -0.06
N LEU A 217 10.15 -26.69 -0.67
CA LEU A 217 11.22 -26.26 -1.57
C LEU A 217 12.50 -26.00 -0.79
N SER A 218 13.64 -26.05 -1.48
CA SER A 218 14.92 -25.65 -0.93
C SER A 218 15.17 -24.15 -1.11
N LEU A 219 16.20 -23.63 -0.44
CA LEU A 219 16.64 -22.25 -0.67
C LEU A 219 17.20 -22.05 -2.08
N ASP A 220 17.76 -23.10 -2.68
CA ASP A 220 18.34 -23.05 -4.02
C ASP A 220 17.25 -22.96 -5.10
N ASP A 221 16.02 -23.37 -4.79
CA ASP A 221 14.85 -23.16 -5.65
C ASP A 221 14.33 -21.71 -5.63
N CYS A 222 14.82 -20.88 -4.68
CA CYS A 222 14.35 -19.51 -4.44
C CYS A 222 15.41 -18.48 -4.86
N VAL A 223 15.50 -18.18 -6.16
CA VAL A 223 16.38 -17.13 -6.68
C VAL A 223 15.80 -15.73 -6.45
N LEU A 224 16.67 -14.73 -6.25
CA LEU A 224 16.27 -13.33 -6.03
C LEU A 224 16.56 -12.48 -7.26
N PHE A 225 15.55 -11.78 -7.75
CA PHE A 225 15.69 -10.80 -8.82
C PHE A 225 15.91 -9.40 -8.22
N ASN A 226 17.07 -8.81 -8.47
CA ASN A 226 17.36 -7.42 -8.09
C ASN A 226 17.23 -6.48 -9.30
N PRO A 227 16.19 -5.62 -9.36
CA PRO A 227 15.94 -4.76 -10.51
C PRO A 227 17.03 -3.71 -10.78
N LEU A 228 17.99 -3.54 -9.87
CA LEU A 228 19.13 -2.64 -10.03
C LEU A 228 20.33 -3.30 -10.73
N LEU A 229 20.28 -4.61 -11.00
CA LEU A 229 21.35 -5.36 -11.63
C LEU A 229 20.96 -5.77 -13.07
N PRO A 230 21.94 -5.91 -13.99
CA PRO A 230 21.69 -6.52 -15.29
C PRO A 230 21.03 -7.89 -15.14
N ASN A 231 19.93 -8.12 -15.87
CA ASN A 231 19.13 -9.34 -15.80
C ASN A 231 18.69 -9.74 -14.37
N GLY A 232 18.52 -8.78 -13.47
CA GLY A 232 18.16 -9.09 -12.09
C GLY A 232 19.30 -9.64 -11.24
N GLY A 233 20.53 -9.71 -11.77
CA GLY A 233 21.64 -10.43 -11.17
C GLY A 233 21.59 -11.94 -11.38
N LEU A 234 20.77 -12.42 -12.33
CA LEU A 234 20.57 -13.84 -12.64
C LEU A 234 21.10 -14.19 -14.03
N THR A 235 21.42 -15.47 -14.21
CA THR A 235 21.72 -16.12 -15.49
C THR A 235 20.44 -16.63 -16.15
N VAL A 236 20.56 -17.11 -17.40
CA VAL A 236 19.43 -17.74 -18.10
C VAL A 236 19.18 -19.15 -17.56
N GLU A 237 20.25 -19.86 -17.23
CA GLU A 237 20.24 -21.13 -16.50
C GLU A 237 19.76 -20.95 -15.06
#